data_AF-Q5M3D3-F1
#
_entry.id   AF-Q5M3D3-F1
#
_cell.length_a   1.000
_cell.length_b   1.000
_cell.length_c   1.000
_cell.angle_alpha   90.00
_cell.angle_beta   90.00
_cell.angle_gamma   90.00
#
_symmetry.space_group_name_H-M   'P 1'
#
loop_
_entity.id
_entity.type
_entity.pdbx_description
1 polymer ?
#
loop_
_entity_poly.entity_id
_entity_poly.type
_entity_poly.pdbx_seq_one_letter_code
_entity_poly.pdbx_strand_id
1 'polypeptide(L)'
;MVTRGWLLQTVTSKLNLSWGIAILSSLFSILHLGNQGVTALSLISIILVGVLMALYMLKTDNIWGVASLHGAWNFTQGNLVGVAVSGQNAGDSLLRFPTKSGVPDWLSGGALWSRR
;
A
#
# COMPACT_ATOMS: atom_id res chain seq x y z
N MET A 1 -3.68 -6.27 8.92
CA MET A 1 -3.65 -7.48 9.77
C MET A 1 -4.53 -8.62 9.27
N VAL A 2 -5.84 -8.44 9.08
CA VAL A 2 -6.78 -9.54 8.72
C VAL A 2 -6.34 -10.34 7.48
N THR A 3 -5.96 -9.64 6.41
CA THR A 3 -5.58 -10.26 5.13
C THR A 3 -4.28 -11.07 5.19
N ARG A 4 -3.36 -10.76 6.12
CA ARG A 4 -1.99 -11.32 6.16
C ARG A 4 -1.71 -12.21 7.36
N GLY A 5 -2.37 -11.98 8.49
CA GLY A 5 -2.27 -12.84 9.67
C GLY A 5 -3.15 -14.07 9.53
N TRP A 6 -4.46 -13.86 9.47
CA TRP A 6 -5.43 -14.96 9.46
C TRP A 6 -5.70 -15.50 8.05
N LEU A 7 -5.99 -14.61 7.10
CA LEU A 7 -6.46 -15.03 5.78
C LEU A 7 -5.35 -15.66 4.93
N LEU A 8 -4.13 -15.11 4.96
CA LEU A 8 -2.98 -15.69 4.25
C LEU A 8 -2.67 -17.10 4.75
N GLN A 9 -2.49 -17.28 6.06
CA GLN A 9 -2.19 -18.60 6.62
C GLN A 9 -3.30 -19.63 6.34
N THR A 10 -4.57 -19.22 6.43
CA THR A 10 -5.71 -20.09 6.13
C THR A 10 -5.73 -20.50 4.65
N VAL A 11 -5.49 -19.57 3.73
CA VAL A 11 -5.55 -19.83 2.29
C VAL A 11 -4.33 -20.62 1.81
N THR A 12 -3.11 -20.32 2.29
CA THR A 12 -1.90 -21.05 1.90
C THR A 12 -1.86 -22.49 2.43
N SER A 13 -2.67 -22.81 3.43
CA SER A 13 -2.85 -24.20 3.89
C SER A 13 -3.71 -25.05 2.94
N LYS A 14 -4.48 -24.42 2.03
CA LYS A 14 -5.44 -25.09 1.14
C LYS A 14 -5.19 -24.86 -0.35
N LEU A 15 -4.45 -23.81 -0.71
CA LEU A 15 -4.12 -23.45 -2.09
C LEU A 15 -2.60 -23.40 -2.30
N ASN A 16 -2.20 -23.53 -3.56
CA ASN A 16 -0.84 -23.24 -3.99
C ASN A 16 -0.41 -21.83 -3.52
N LEU A 17 0.74 -21.74 -2.87
CA LEU A 17 1.26 -20.54 -2.22
C LEU A 17 1.20 -19.30 -3.13
N SER A 18 1.66 -19.43 -4.38
CA SER A 18 1.67 -18.35 -5.37
C SER A 18 0.28 -17.82 -5.68
N TRP A 19 -0.71 -18.72 -5.81
CA TRP A 19 -2.11 -18.33 -6.04
C TRP A 19 -2.73 -17.66 -4.82
N GLY A 20 -2.42 -18.15 -3.61
CA GLY A 20 -2.85 -17.51 -2.37
C GLY A 20 -2.35 -16.07 -2.25
N ILE A 21 -1.06 -15.83 -2.55
CA ILE A 21 -0.47 -14.49 -2.52
C ILE A 21 -1.12 -13.58 -3.57
N ALA A 22 -1.30 -14.07 -4.80
CA ALA A 22 -1.89 -13.29 -5.89
C ALA A 22 -3.33 -12.87 -5.56
N ILE A 23 -4.18 -13.81 -5.14
CA ILE A 23 -5.59 -13.55 -4.79
C ILE A 23 -5.70 -12.53 -3.65
N LEU A 24 -4.92 -12.71 -2.59
CA LEU A 24 -4.98 -11.84 -1.42
C LEU A 24 -4.41 -10.43 -1.67
N SER A 25 -3.41 -10.34 -2.55
CA SER A 25 -2.85 -9.04 -2.97
C SER A 25 -3.85 -8.28 -3.85
N SER A 26 -4.52 -8.97 -4.78
CA SER A 26 -5.58 -8.41 -5.60
C SER A 26 -6.79 -7.98 -4.78
N LEU A 27 -7.27 -8.84 -3.86
CA LEU A 27 -8.36 -8.50 -2.94
C LEU A 27 -8.02 -7.25 -2.12
N PHE A 28 -6.79 -7.16 -1.62
CA PHE A 28 -6.35 -5.96 -0.89
C PHE A 28 -6.37 -4.70 -1.74
N SER A 29 -5.95 -4.79 -3.00
CA SER A 29 -6.04 -3.66 -3.92
C SER A 29 -7.48 -3.26 -4.21
N ILE A 30 -8.40 -4.23 -4.36
CA ILE A 30 -9.82 -3.97 -4.59
C ILE A 30 -10.43 -3.19 -3.41
N LEU A 31 -10.04 -3.50 -2.18
CA LEU A 31 -10.49 -2.76 -0.99
C LEU A 31 -10.08 -1.27 -1.01
N HIS A 32 -9.12 -0.88 -1.84
CA HIS A 32 -8.68 0.51 -1.99
C HIS A 32 -9.41 1.27 -3.09
N LEU A 33 -10.31 0.63 -3.86
CA LEU A 33 -11.07 1.30 -4.93
C LEU A 33 -11.94 2.46 -4.42
N GLY A 34 -12.34 2.44 -3.14
CA GLY A 34 -13.10 3.53 -2.51
C GLY A 34 -12.28 4.77 -2.15
N ASN A 35 -10.96 4.74 -2.33
CA ASN A 35 -10.10 5.86 -1.99
C ASN A 35 -10.13 6.95 -3.07
N GLN A 36 -9.90 8.20 -2.66
CA GLN A 36 -9.80 9.30 -3.62
C GLN A 36 -8.55 9.15 -4.48
N GLY A 37 -8.66 9.45 -5.78
CA GLY A 37 -7.50 9.49 -6.67
C GLY A 37 -6.95 8.13 -7.10
N VAL A 38 -7.75 7.06 -6.96
CA VAL A 38 -7.39 5.72 -7.44
C VAL A 38 -7.23 5.72 -8.96
N THR A 39 -6.14 5.14 -9.43
CA THR A 39 -5.82 4.92 -10.85
C THR A 39 -5.44 3.45 -11.07
N ALA A 40 -5.40 3.01 -12.32
CA ALA A 40 -4.90 1.67 -12.64
C ALA A 40 -3.47 1.46 -12.12
N LEU A 41 -2.61 2.49 -12.23
CA LEU A 41 -1.25 2.45 -11.72
C LEU A 41 -1.20 2.29 -10.19
N SER A 42 -2.08 3.01 -9.48
CA SER A 42 -2.12 2.91 -8.02
C SER A 42 -2.59 1.54 -7.55
N LEU A 43 -3.56 0.93 -8.24
CA LEU A 43 -4.01 -0.44 -7.94
C LEU A 43 -2.87 -1.44 -8.18
N ILE A 44 -2.17 -1.36 -9.32
CA ILE A 44 -1.00 -2.21 -9.59
C ILE A 44 0.05 -2.05 -8.49
N SER A 45 0.32 -0.82 -8.07
CA SER A 45 1.27 -0.54 -6.97
C SER A 45 0.82 -1.17 -5.65
N ILE A 46 -0.47 -1.09 -5.31
CA ILE A 46 -1.02 -1.71 -4.09
C ILE A 46 -0.94 -3.24 -4.15
N ILE A 47 -1.15 -3.85 -5.32
CA ILE A 47 -0.95 -5.29 -5.52
C ILE A 47 0.51 -5.64 -5.24
N LEU A 48 1.47 -4.92 -5.82
CA LEU A 48 2.91 -5.18 -5.63
C LEU A 48 3.34 -5.05 -4.17
N VAL A 49 2.87 -4.00 -3.47
CA VAL A 49 3.08 -3.86 -2.02
C VAL A 49 2.42 -5.02 -1.26
N GLY A 50 1.24 -5.45 -1.70
CA GLY A 50 0.54 -6.60 -1.15
C GLY A 50 1.34 -7.90 -1.24
N VAL A 51 2.00 -8.13 -2.38
CA VAL A 51 2.89 -9.27 -2.64
C VAL A 51 4.14 -9.16 -1.76
N LEU A 52 4.79 -7.99 -1.73
CA LEU A 52 5.99 -7.76 -0.92
C LEU A 52 5.73 -8.06 0.57
N MET A 53 4.62 -7.56 1.12
CA MET A 53 4.25 -7.79 2.51
C MET A 53 3.90 -9.25 2.79
N ALA A 54 3.32 -9.95 1.81
CA ALA A 54 3.06 -11.39 1.93
C ALA A 54 4.36 -12.20 1.96
N LEU A 55 5.32 -11.90 1.07
CA LEU A 55 6.63 -12.53 1.06
C LEU A 55 7.41 -12.24 2.35
N TYR A 56 7.34 -11.01 2.85
CA TYR A 56 7.94 -10.64 4.13
C TYR A 56 7.35 -11.46 5.29
N MET A 57 6.02 -11.57 5.35
CA MET A 57 5.34 -12.38 6.37
C MET A 57 5.77 -13.85 6.28
N LEU A 58 5.81 -14.44 5.09
CA LEU A 58 6.21 -15.83 4.91
C LEU A 58 7.66 -16.10 5.32
N LYS A 59 8.55 -15.11 5.14
CA LYS A 59 9.96 -15.24 5.50
C LYS A 59 10.22 -15.07 7.01
N THR A 60 9.49 -14.15 7.64
CA THR A 60 9.78 -13.73 9.03
C THR A 60 8.80 -14.28 10.05
N ASP A 61 7.67 -14.82 9.59
CA ASP A 61 6.50 -15.22 10.38
C ASP A 61 6.11 -14.18 11.45
N ASN A 62 6.28 -12.89 11.13
CA ASN A 62 6.14 -11.82 12.09
C ASN A 62 5.17 -10.74 11.59
N ILE A 63 3.93 -10.81 12.11
CA ILE A 63 2.87 -9.85 11.77
C ILE A 63 3.18 -8.43 12.27
N TRP A 64 3.91 -8.30 13.38
CA TRP A 64 4.35 -7.01 13.88
C TRP A 64 5.36 -6.37 12.95
N GLY A 65 6.23 -7.16 12.31
CA GLY A 65 7.13 -6.67 11.27
C GLY A 65 6.37 -6.07 10.08
N VAL A 66 5.34 -6.75 9.59
CA VAL A 66 4.46 -6.22 8.52
C VAL A 66 3.76 -4.94 8.96
N ALA A 67 3.22 -4.91 10.18
CA ALA A 67 2.53 -3.75 10.72
C ALA A 67 3.48 -2.54 10.87
N SER A 68 4.69 -2.77 11.38
CA SER A 68 5.73 -1.75 11.52
C SER A 68 6.19 -1.21 10.18
N LEU A 69 6.41 -2.05 9.17
CA LEU A 69 6.77 -1.59 7.82
C LEU A 69 5.66 -0.75 7.19
N HIS A 70 4.40 -1.19 7.32
CA HIS A 70 3.26 -0.44 6.81
C HIS A 70 3.08 0.91 7.55
N GLY A 71 3.23 0.90 8.87
CA GLY A 71 3.19 2.11 9.70
C GLY A 71 4.33 3.07 9.34
N ALA A 72 5.55 2.57 9.18
CA ALA A 72 6.72 3.37 8.78
C ALA A 72 6.54 3.99 7.39
N TRP A 73 5.95 3.26 6.45
CA TRP A 73 5.60 3.78 5.13
C TRP A 73 4.62 4.95 5.22
N ASN A 74 3.48 4.76 5.91
CA ASN A 74 2.47 5.81 6.07
C ASN A 74 3.00 7.02 6.85
N PHE A 75 3.81 6.77 7.89
CA PHE A 75 4.44 7.82 8.67
C PHE A 75 5.39 8.65 7.82
N THR A 76 6.26 7.99 7.05
CA THR A 76 7.20 8.66 6.15
C THR A 76 6.44 9.50 5.13
N GLN A 77 5.43 8.90 4.50
CA GLN A 77 4.66 9.57 3.47
C GLN A 77 3.89 10.78 3.98
N GLY A 78 3.16 10.62 5.09
CA GLY A 78 2.33 11.68 5.66
C GLY A 78 3.12 12.69 6.48
N ASN A 79 3.85 12.23 7.50
CA ASN A 79 4.46 13.10 8.52
C ASN A 79 5.84 13.62 8.10
N LEU A 80 6.63 12.82 7.35
CA LEU A 80 7.95 13.28 6.92
C LEU A 80 7.86 14.10 5.63
N VAL A 81 7.27 13.58 4.56
CA VAL A 81 7.28 14.23 3.23
C VAL A 81 6.00 14.99 2.86
N GLY A 82 4.91 14.79 3.60
CA GLY A 82 3.66 15.54 3.41
C GLY A 82 2.84 15.12 2.19
N VAL A 83 2.97 13.89 1.72
CA VAL A 83 2.27 13.35 0.55
C VAL A 83 1.01 12.60 1.00
N ALA A 84 -0.08 12.68 0.22
CA ALA A 84 -1.36 12.06 0.54
C ALA A 84 -1.20 10.56 0.86
N VAL A 85 -1.81 10.09 1.96
CA VAL A 85 -1.79 8.69 2.41
C VAL A 85 -3.05 7.99 1.97
N SER A 86 -2.94 7.15 0.94
CA SER A 86 -4.09 6.47 0.34
C SER A 86 -5.17 7.47 -0.12
N GLY A 87 -4.74 8.59 -0.70
CA GLY A 87 -5.64 9.66 -1.17
C GLY A 87 -6.20 10.56 -0.06
N GLN A 88 -5.78 10.37 1.19
CA GLN A 88 -6.11 11.28 2.29
C GLN A 88 -5.01 12.32 2.46
N ASN A 89 -5.39 13.59 2.62
CA ASN A 89 -4.42 14.66 2.78
C ASN A 89 -3.54 14.43 4.01
N ALA A 90 -2.24 14.42 3.80
CA ALA A 90 -1.27 14.55 4.87
C ALA A 90 -1.36 15.98 5.40
N GLY A 91 -1.70 16.14 6.68
CA GLY A 91 -1.79 17.45 7.34
C GLY A 91 -0.43 18.14 7.45
N ASP A 92 -0.05 18.52 8.65
CA ASP A 92 1.28 19.08 8.88
C ASP A 92 2.37 18.01 8.71
N SER A 93 3.48 18.41 8.12
CA SER A 93 4.60 17.54 7.73
C SER A 93 5.92 18.27 7.93
N LEU A 94 6.98 17.52 8.24
CA LEU A 94 8.33 18.08 8.47
C LEU A 94 8.92 18.68 7.19
N LEU A 95 8.80 17.97 6.06
CA LEU A 95 9.25 18.40 4.75
C LEU A 95 8.04 18.68 3.86
N ARG A 96 8.21 19.60 2.92
CA ARG A 96 7.11 20.04 2.04
C ARG A 96 7.52 19.95 0.57
N PHE A 97 6.94 18.99 -0.13
CA PHE A 97 7.16 18.79 -1.56
C PHE A 97 5.83 18.99 -2.32
N PRO A 98 5.56 20.20 -2.83
CA PRO A 98 4.37 20.44 -3.64
C PRO A 98 4.53 19.78 -5.02
N THR A 99 3.44 19.23 -5.55
CA THR A 99 3.44 18.67 -6.90
C THR A 99 3.53 19.81 -7.93
N LYS A 100 4.53 19.76 -8.81
CA LYS A 100 4.68 20.77 -9.87
C LYS A 100 3.56 20.62 -10.90
N SER A 101 2.96 21.74 -11.31
CA SER A 101 1.94 21.77 -12.37
C SER A 101 2.49 21.20 -13.68
N GLY A 102 1.67 20.43 -14.39
CA GLY A 102 2.03 19.79 -15.67
C GLY A 102 2.79 18.47 -15.56
N VAL A 103 3.06 17.95 -14.34
CA VAL A 103 3.65 16.62 -14.16
C VAL A 103 2.57 15.55 -14.38
N PRO A 104 2.80 14.55 -15.26
CA PRO A 104 1.85 13.48 -15.49
C PRO A 104 1.55 12.64 -14.23
N ASP A 105 0.30 12.19 -14.08
CA ASP A 105 -0.14 11.40 -12.91
C ASP A 105 0.64 10.09 -12.72
N TRP A 106 1.12 9.48 -13.81
CA TRP A 106 1.93 8.26 -13.72
C TRP A 106 3.32 8.50 -13.10
N LEU A 107 3.79 9.75 -13.11
CA LEU A 107 5.07 10.15 -12.53
C LEU A 107 4.90 10.81 -11.15
N SER A 108 3.82 11.57 -10.95
CA SER A 108 3.51 12.21 -9.65
C SER A 108 2.90 11.25 -8.63
N GLY A 109 2.47 10.07 -9.06
CA GLY A 109 1.72 9.12 -8.22
C GLY A 109 0.21 9.44 -8.14
N GLY A 110 -0.26 10.43 -8.90
CA GLY A 110 -1.65 10.83 -8.98
C GLY A 110 -2.21 11.30 -7.64
N ALA A 111 -3.52 11.49 -7.54
CA ALA A 111 -4.13 11.98 -6.30
C ALA A 111 -3.99 11.00 -5.11
N LEU A 112 -3.66 9.72 -5.35
CA LEU A 112 -3.43 8.77 -4.26
C LEU A 112 -2.12 9.02 -3.51
N TRP A 113 -1.08 9.48 -4.22
CA TRP A 113 0.30 9.61 -3.71
C TRP A 113 0.95 10.95 -4.09
N SER A 114 0.17 12.02 -4.27
CA SER A 114 0.68 13.37 -4.51
C SER A 114 0.01 14.38 -3.57
N ARG A 115 0.73 15.45 -3.24
CA ARG A 115 0.19 16.58 -2.49
C ARG A 115 -0.27 17.65 -3.47
N ARG A 116 -1.57 17.95 -3.48
CA ARG A 116 -2.16 19.05 -4.26
C ARG A 116 -2.21 20.34 -3.45
#